data_AF-A0A9E5MWC8-F1
#
_entry.id   AF-A0A9E5MWC8-F1
#
_cell.length_a   1.000
_cell.length_b   1.000
_cell.length_c   1.000
_cell.angle_alpha   90.00
_cell.angle_beta   90.00
_cell.angle_gamma   90.00
#
_symmetry.space_group_name_H-M   'P 1'
#
loop_
_entity.id
_entity.type
_entity.pdbx_description
1 polymer ?
#
loop_
_entity_poly.entity_id
_entity_poly.type
_entity_poly.pdbx_seq_one_letter_code
_entity_poly.pdbx_strand_id
1 'polypeptide(L)'
;MRKWLLEGHDGHQIGEALAQLYGRDDAAELIGQALEEFCRIGQAKQSQLRGWCLEAYREIYSRALRMDDYGAALRAVNELRKLAESEEPPDVSPSRTV
;
A
#
# COMPACT_ATOMS: atom_id res chain seq x y z
N MET A 1 -11.42 -5.09 -7.12
CA MET A 1 -11.05 -3.73 -6.63
C MET A 1 -9.55 -3.52 -6.44
N ARG A 2 -8.86 -4.29 -5.59
CA ARG A 2 -7.43 -4.08 -5.27
C ARG A 2 -6.50 -3.92 -6.48
N LYS A 3 -6.66 -4.76 -7.52
CA LYS A 3 -5.88 -4.69 -8.75
C LYS A 3 -6.07 -3.37 -9.53
N TRP A 4 -7.27 -2.80 -9.52
CA TRP A 4 -7.62 -1.63 -10.33
C TRP A 4 -7.06 -0.33 -9.73
N LEU A 5 -7.03 -0.24 -8.40
CA LEU A 5 -6.39 0.86 -7.69
C LEU A 5 -4.87 0.82 -7.79
N LEU A 6 -4.27 -0.38 -7.80
CA LEU A 6 -2.83 -0.54 -8.04
C LEU A 6 -2.44 -0.22 -9.49
N GLU A 7 -3.39 -0.30 -10.43
CA GLU A 7 -3.21 0.07 -11.83
C GLU A 7 -3.48 1.56 -12.10
N GLY A 8 -3.87 2.34 -11.08
CA GLY A 8 -4.05 3.80 -11.19
C GLY A 8 -5.34 4.25 -11.88
N HIS A 9 -6.33 3.37 -12.01
CA HIS A 9 -7.64 3.75 -12.55
C HIS A 9 -8.34 4.73 -11.60
N ASP A 10 -8.94 5.78 -12.17
CA ASP A 10 -9.70 6.75 -11.40
C ASP A 10 -11.09 6.21 -11.00
N GLY A 11 -11.75 6.88 -10.05
CA GLY A 11 -13.04 6.46 -9.54
C GLY A 11 -14.14 6.40 -10.62
N HIS A 12 -14.00 7.16 -11.70
CA HIS A 12 -14.95 7.17 -12.80
C HIS A 12 -14.78 5.92 -13.67
N GLN A 13 -13.55 5.57 -14.03
CA GLN A 13 -13.20 4.35 -14.79
C GLN A 13 -13.60 3.07 -14.05
N ILE A 14 -13.39 3.04 -12.73
CA ILE A 14 -13.82 1.93 -11.87
C ILE A 14 -15.35 1.83 -11.86
N GLY A 15 -16.05 2.96 -11.73
CA GLY A 15 -17.51 3.00 -11.70
C GLY A 15 -18.17 2.57 -13.01
N GLU A 16 -17.66 3.02 -14.16
CA GLU A 16 -18.20 2.61 -15.45
C GLU A 16 -18.01 1.11 -15.70
N ALA A 17 -16.84 0.57 -15.37
CA ALA A 17 -16.60 -0.85 -15.57
C ALA A 17 -17.45 -1.73 -14.65
N LEU A 18 -17.65 -1.33 -13.39
CA LEU A 18 -18.54 -2.05 -12.49
C LEU A 18 -19.99 -1.98 -12.96
N ALA A 19 -20.44 -0.82 -13.45
CA ALA A 19 -21.78 -0.66 -13.98
C ALA A 19 -22.02 -1.54 -15.22
N GLN A 20 -21.00 -1.75 -16.06
CA GLN A 20 -21.07 -2.67 -17.20
C GLN A 20 -21.12 -4.14 -16.81
N LEU A 21 -20.44 -4.52 -15.72
CA LEU A 21 -20.35 -5.92 -15.27
C LEU A 21 -21.51 -6.36 -14.38
N TYR A 22 -22.00 -5.47 -13.52
CA TYR A 22 -22.92 -5.79 -12.43
C TYR A 22 -24.20 -4.95 -12.46
N GLY A 23 -24.33 -3.96 -13.34
CA GLY A 23 -25.44 -3.00 -13.32
C GLY A 23 -25.15 -1.80 -12.42
N ARG A 24 -25.85 -0.68 -12.66
CA ARG A 24 -25.54 0.62 -12.02
C ARG A 24 -25.78 0.63 -10.50
N ASP A 25 -26.85 -0.01 -10.05
CA ASP A 25 -27.24 0.02 -8.63
C ASP A 25 -26.25 -0.81 -7.78
N ASP A 26 -25.81 -1.96 -8.29
CA ASP A 26 -24.80 -2.81 -7.65
C ASP A 26 -23.39 -2.19 -7.69
N ALA A 27 -23.07 -1.43 -8.73
CA ALA A 27 -21.78 -0.75 -8.85
C ALA A 27 -21.57 0.29 -7.74
N ALA A 28 -22.62 1.05 -7.39
CA ALA A 28 -22.55 2.04 -6.31
C ALA A 28 -22.32 1.38 -4.94
N GLU A 29 -23.00 0.26 -4.66
CA GLU A 29 -22.84 -0.49 -3.43
C GLU A 29 -21.42 -1.09 -3.32
N LEU A 30 -20.90 -1.69 -4.39
CA LEU A 30 -19.55 -2.26 -4.43
C LEU A 30 -18.45 -1.21 -4.22
N ILE A 31 -18.64 0.00 -4.76
CA ILE A 31 -17.72 1.13 -4.53
C ILE A 31 -17.80 1.57 -3.07
N GLY A 32 -19.00 1.65 -2.48
CA GLY A 32 -19.20 1.97 -1.07
C GLY A 32 -18.45 1.00 -0.14
N GLN A 33 -18.64 -0.31 -0.35
CA GLN A 33 -17.95 -1.34 0.44
C GLN A 33 -16.42 -1.28 0.28
N ALA A 34 -15.93 -0.98 -0.92
CA ALA A 34 -14.51 -0.79 -1.15
C ALA A 34 -13.95 0.45 -0.43
N LEU A 35 -14.68 1.57 -0.46
CA LEU A 35 -14.30 2.78 0.26
C LEU A 35 -14.28 2.56 1.77
N GLU A 36 -15.27 1.85 2.33
CA GLU A 36 -15.26 1.48 3.75
C GLU A 36 -14.06 0.62 4.11
N GLU A 37 -13.71 -0.35 3.28
CA GLU A 37 -12.51 -1.16 3.44
C GLU A 37 -11.22 -0.32 3.34
N PHE A 38 -11.17 0.66 2.43
CA PHE A 38 -10.04 1.59 2.35
C PHE A 38 -9.97 2.53 3.54
N CYS A 39 -11.09 3.03 4.06
CA CYS A 39 -11.14 3.82 5.28
C CYS A 39 -10.69 2.99 6.49
N ARG A 40 -11.09 1.72 6.56
CA ARG A 40 -10.63 0.78 7.59
C ARG A 40 -9.12 0.52 7.49
N ILE A 41 -8.58 0.38 6.28
CA ILE A 41 -7.13 0.28 6.04
C ILE A 41 -6.43 1.62 6.32
N GLY A 42 -7.06 2.75 6.04
CA GLY A 42 -6.55 4.10 6.31
C GLY A 42 -6.42 4.40 7.80
N GLN A 43 -7.18 3.69 8.65
CA GLN A 43 -7.02 3.68 10.11
C GLN A 43 -5.90 2.75 10.60
N ALA A 44 -5.16 2.09 9.69
CA ALA A 44 -4.06 1.22 10.07
C ALA A 44 -2.98 1.99 10.84
N LYS A 45 -2.42 1.33 11.87
CA LYS A 45 -1.31 1.91 12.64
C LYS A 45 -0.15 2.16 11.69
N GLN A 46 0.60 3.25 11.92
CA GLN A 46 1.76 3.63 11.10
C GLN A 46 2.76 2.47 10.92
N SER A 47 2.91 1.60 11.92
CA SER A 47 3.73 0.38 11.86
C SER A 47 3.22 -0.67 10.87
N GLN A 48 1.90 -0.81 10.71
CA GLN A 48 1.28 -1.72 9.74
C GLN A 48 1.45 -1.22 8.31
N LEU A 49 1.25 0.08 8.06
CA LEU A 49 1.51 0.70 6.77
C LEU A 49 2.99 0.60 6.38
N ARG A 50 3.90 0.82 7.34
CA ARG A 50 5.34 0.64 7.14
C ARG A 50 5.69 -0.80 6.77
N GLY A 51 5.15 -1.79 7.48
CA GLY A 51 5.33 -3.21 7.16
C GLY A 51 4.86 -3.56 5.75
N TRP A 52 3.73 -3.00 5.32
CA TRP A 52 3.24 -3.17 3.96
C TRP A 52 4.17 -2.52 2.91
N CYS A 53 4.65 -1.29 3.15
CA CYS A 53 5.61 -0.65 2.26
C CYS A 53 6.92 -1.44 2.12
N LEU A 54 7.44 -2.01 3.22
CA LEU A 54 8.63 -2.86 3.19
C LEU A 54 8.42 -4.10 2.31
N GLU A 55 7.29 -4.81 2.45
CA GLU A 55 6.97 -5.96 1.60
C GLU A 55 6.78 -5.55 0.14
N ALA A 56 6.11 -4.42 -0.13
CA ALA A 56 5.90 -3.92 -1.48
C ALA A 56 7.24 -3.62 -2.20
N TYR A 57 8.16 -2.91 -1.54
CA TYR A 57 9.46 -2.63 -2.13
C TYR A 57 10.33 -3.88 -2.29
N ARG A 58 10.20 -4.87 -1.40
CA ARG A 58 10.89 -6.18 -1.54
C ARG A 58 10.44 -6.94 -2.78
N GLU A 59 9.14 -6.94 -3.07
CA GLU A 59 8.58 -7.54 -4.28
C GLU A 59 9.03 -6.79 -5.54
N ILE A 60 9.00 -5.44 -5.52
CA ILE A 60 9.48 -4.60 -6.64
C ILE A 60 10.96 -4.90 -6.94
N TYR A 61 11.80 -4.94 -5.90
CA TYR A 61 13.21 -5.31 -6.04
C TYR A 61 13.38 -6.69 -6.69
N SER A 62 12.64 -7.69 -6.19
CA SER A 62 12.71 -9.06 -6.70
C SER A 62 12.30 -9.16 -8.16
N ARG A 63 11.27 -8.41 -8.58
CA ARG A 63 10.85 -8.35 -9.99
C ARG A 63 11.85 -7.61 -10.86
N ALA A 64 12.40 -6.50 -10.39
CA ALA A 64 13.42 -5.74 -11.10
C ALA A 64 14.67 -6.60 -11.38
N LEU A 65 15.12 -7.38 -10.39
CA LEU A 65 16.22 -8.33 -10.58
C LEU A 65 15.90 -9.41 -11.64
N ARG A 66 14.67 -9.96 -11.66
CA ARG A 66 14.27 -10.96 -12.67
C ARG A 66 14.22 -10.39 -14.09
N MET A 67 14.09 -9.08 -14.23
CA MET A 67 14.05 -8.37 -15.51
C MET A 67 15.42 -7.78 -15.88
N ASP A 68 16.46 -8.03 -15.09
CA ASP A 68 17.78 -7.39 -15.19
C ASP A 68 17.72 -5.84 -15.20
N ASP A 69 16.66 -5.25 -14.66
CA ASP A 69 16.53 -3.81 -14.46
C ASP A 69 17.20 -3.42 -13.14
N TYR A 70 18.53 -3.40 -13.16
CA TYR A 70 19.34 -3.05 -12.00
C TYR A 70 19.11 -1.59 -11.55
N GLY A 71 18.67 -0.70 -12.45
CA GLY A 71 18.33 0.68 -12.12
C GLY A 71 17.07 0.79 -11.26
N ALA A 72 16.02 0.02 -11.59
CA ALA A 72 14.84 -0.11 -10.74
C ALA A 72 15.15 -0.85 -9.43
N ALA A 73 15.99 -1.90 -9.47
CA ALA A 73 16.40 -2.63 -8.29
C ALA A 73 17.13 -1.73 -7.28
N LEU A 74 18.09 -0.92 -7.73
CA LEU A 74 18.83 0.01 -6.88
C LEU A 74 17.91 1.07 -6.25
N ARG A 75 16.94 1.58 -7.01
CA ARG A 75 15.93 2.52 -6.49
C ARG A 75 15.08 1.88 -5.39
N ALA A 76 14.58 0.66 -5.59
CA ALA A 76 13.81 -0.05 -4.58
C ALA A 76 14.61 -0.30 -3.29
N VAL A 77 15.89 -0.67 -3.40
CA VAL A 77 16.79 -0.84 -2.24
C VAL A 77 17.00 0.49 -1.50
N ASN A 78 17.15 1.60 -2.22
CA ASN A 78 17.31 2.92 -1.60
C ASN A 78 16.05 3.34 -0.82
N GLU A 79 14.86 3.06 -1.33
CA GLU A 79 13.62 3.35 -0.61
C GLU A 79 13.44 2.44 0.61
N LEU A 80 13.81 1.16 0.51
CA LEU A 80 13.86 0.25 1.67
C LEU A 80 14.80 0.77 2.76
N ARG A 81 15.99 1.25 2.38
CA ARG A 81 16.96 1.82 3.32
C ARG A 81 16.37 3.02 4.06
N LYS A 82 15.77 3.98 3.35
CA LYS A 82 15.13 5.16 3.97
C LYS A 82 14.02 4.75 4.94
N LEU A 83 13.21 3.76 4.55
CA LEU A 83 12.15 3.23 5.39
C LEU A 83 12.68 2.51 6.63
N ALA A 84 13.86 1.88 6.57
CA ALA A 84 14.51 1.24 7.70
C ALA A 84 15.16 2.26 8.64
N GLU A 85 15.84 3.27 8.08
CA GLU A 85 16.51 4.36 8.81
C GLU A 85 15.53 5.29 9.55
N SER A 86 14.26 5.33 9.17
CA SER A 86 13.23 6.14 9.86
C SER A 86 12.81 5.60 11.24
N GLU A 87 13.56 4.65 11.81
CA GLU A 87 13.43 4.30 13.23
C GLU A 87 13.97 5.45 14.09
N GLU A 88 13.07 6.20 14.72
CA GLU A 88 13.39 6.88 15.97
C GLU A 88 13.72 5.78 17.00
N PRO A 89 14.83 5.88 17.75
CA PRO A 89 15.23 4.84 18.69
C PRO A 89 14.12 4.60 19.72
N PRO A 90 13.99 3.38 20.27
CA PRO A 90 13.01 3.11 21.31
C PRO A 90 13.17 4.13 22.43
N ASP A 91 12.08 4.78 22.82
CA ASP A 91 12.02 5.66 24.00
C ASP A 91 12.37 4.82 25.23
N VAL A 92 13.66 4.75 25.56
CA VAL A 92 14.16 4.20 26.82
C VAL A 92 13.97 5.28 27.90
N SER A 93 12.72 5.66 28.14
CA SER A 93 12.39 6.44 29.33
C SER A 93 12.71 5.56 30.55
N PRO A 94 13.67 5.94 31.41
CA PRO A 94 14.04 5.11 32.54
C PRO A 94 12.83 5.04 33.46
N SER A 95 12.29 3.84 33.63
CA SER A 95 11.28 3.56 34.65
C SER A 95 11.86 4.01 35.97
N ARG A 96 11.37 5.13 36.51
CA ARG A 96 11.70 5.57 37.85
C ARG A 96 11.25 4.48 38.81
N THR A 97 12.21 3.70 39.30
CA THR A 97 12.02 2.81 40.45
C THR A 97 11.61 3.69 41.62
N VAL A 98 10.40 3.46 42.13
CA VAL A 98 9.90 4.00 43.40
C VAL A 98 10.43 3.13 44.53
#